data_AF-A0A7S4DQU9-F1
#
_entry.id   AF-A0A7S4DQU9-F1
#
_cell.length_a   1.000
_cell.length_b   1.000
_cell.length_c   1.000
_cell.angle_alpha   90.00
_cell.angle_beta   90.00
_cell.angle_gamma   90.00
#
_symmetry.space_group_name_H-M   'P 1'
#
loop_
_entity.id
_entity.type
_entity.pdbx_description
1 polymer ?
#
loop_
_entity_poly.entity_id
_entity_poly.type
_entity_poly.pdbx_seq_one_letter_code
_entity_poly.pdbx_strand_id
1 'polypeptide(L)'
;MLTETLLTTPPRKMLKLRDRIQCLQAEKDRLTQMLLDHETKRRAPQDDDLQRTKPKRQRTDSPPLTFGPPSPEPPSRALKYTPLTWLGKDADGGDDDRGMFFIWLSQHLLPAATAAAAAGIFDALSNRGPMALDAIALHCSVSLRAVEAIAPTLEALGLLRSAPGKPSPDNPTDDPLALPEPRRHHRYCVFRLTTRARRYLCSDSPFSWLRPLWSTTGNTSHARLLRVLKGKPGCWRGSGGEGAGGTGVGDGASAATGWEQGSISYEQAREVTELMHRIGCASAPRLARKLRTLRLFSRVASEAPSVPPHAANSSGGVGAQASHSSSIDRGREVKARPVRPVRLLDVAGGSGVYAAHIRQENPHVAVAVADLPTVGRARSEGRFIPEDVSATEYCAHHRLINALTVGFTTTITHT
;
A
#
# COMPACT_ATOMS: atom_id res chain seq x y z
N MET A 1 -30.04 -14.84 21.91
CA MET A 1 -30.56 -14.43 20.58
C MET A 1 -30.70 -15.57 19.57
N LEU A 2 -29.76 -16.54 19.48
CA LEU A 2 -29.94 -17.72 18.60
C LEU A 2 -31.10 -18.64 19.04
N THR A 3 -31.34 -18.75 20.35
CA THR A 3 -32.42 -19.56 20.93
C THR A 3 -33.83 -19.05 20.63
N GLU A 4 -34.06 -17.73 20.59
CA GLU A 4 -35.38 -17.17 20.25
C GLU A 4 -35.71 -17.28 18.76
N THR A 5 -34.71 -17.15 17.88
CA THR A 5 -34.94 -17.24 16.42
C THR A 5 -35.25 -18.68 15.98
N LEU A 6 -34.75 -19.67 16.74
CA LEU A 6 -35.03 -21.09 16.50
C LEU A 6 -36.46 -21.49 16.85
N LEU A 7 -37.13 -20.76 17.76
CA LEU A 7 -38.50 -21.08 18.20
C LEU A 7 -39.58 -20.54 17.24
N THR A 8 -39.27 -19.52 16.44
CA THR A 8 -40.25 -18.87 15.54
C THR A 8 -40.10 -19.24 14.06
N THR A 9 -39.08 -20.04 13.72
CA THR A 9 -38.79 -20.39 12.32
C THR A 9 -39.61 -21.62 11.90
N PRO A 10 -40.45 -21.55 10.86
CA PRO A 10 -41.30 -22.67 10.47
C PRO A 10 -40.46 -23.90 10.09
N PRO A 11 -40.87 -25.13 10.46
CA PRO A 11 -40.05 -26.36 10.34
C PRO A 11 -39.45 -26.61 8.95
N ARG A 12 -40.16 -26.20 7.88
CA ARG A 12 -39.69 -26.32 6.49
C ARG A 12 -38.48 -25.44 6.17
N LYS A 13 -38.33 -24.28 6.81
CA LYS A 13 -37.17 -23.39 6.63
C LYS A 13 -35.96 -23.92 7.43
N MET A 14 -36.21 -24.56 8.57
CA MET A 14 -35.17 -25.23 9.37
C MET A 14 -34.54 -26.43 8.65
N LEU A 15 -35.34 -27.22 7.93
CA LEU A 15 -34.83 -28.33 7.12
C LEU A 15 -33.84 -27.83 6.04
N LYS A 16 -34.24 -26.82 5.27
CA LYS A 16 -33.37 -26.21 4.24
C LYS A 16 -32.10 -25.60 4.81
N LEU A 17 -32.17 -25.03 6.00
CA LEU A 17 -31.00 -24.48 6.69
C LEU A 17 -30.05 -25.60 7.14
N ARG A 18 -30.59 -26.70 7.67
CA ARG A 18 -29.82 -27.89 8.07
C ARG A 18 -29.09 -28.51 6.88
N ASP A 19 -29.78 -28.70 5.75
CA ASP A 19 -29.18 -29.25 4.53
C ASP A 19 -28.04 -28.35 4.02
N ARG A 20 -28.22 -27.03 4.12
CA ARG A 20 -27.20 -26.06 3.71
C ARG A 20 -25.99 -26.04 4.65
N ILE A 21 -26.20 -26.19 5.96
CA ILE A 21 -25.12 -26.34 6.94
C ILE A 21 -24.32 -27.62 6.67
N GLN A 22 -25.00 -28.75 6.42
CA GLN A 22 -24.35 -30.01 6.08
C GLN A 22 -23.55 -29.92 4.78
N CYS A 23 -24.09 -29.25 3.75
CA CYS A 23 -23.37 -29.02 2.49
C CYS A 23 -22.10 -28.16 2.70
N LEU A 24 -22.17 -27.12 3.52
CA LEU A 24 -21.01 -26.27 3.84
C LEU A 24 -19.96 -27.03 4.68
N GLN A 25 -20.38 -27.91 5.58
CA GLN A 25 -19.49 -28.76 6.35
C GLN A 25 -18.74 -29.75 5.44
N ALA A 26 -19.44 -30.41 4.52
CA ALA A 26 -18.81 -31.32 3.56
C ALA A 26 -17.77 -30.61 2.66
N GLU A 27 -18.05 -29.38 2.22
CA GLU A 27 -17.09 -28.61 1.41
C GLU A 27 -15.89 -28.14 2.23
N LYS A 28 -16.08 -27.79 3.51
CA LYS A 28 -14.99 -27.49 4.45
C LYS A 28 -14.06 -28.69 4.60
N ASP A 29 -14.62 -29.88 4.81
CA ASP A 29 -13.83 -31.10 5.02
C ASP A 29 -13.04 -31.47 3.76
N ARG A 30 -13.66 -31.29 2.58
CA ARG A 30 -12.99 -31.45 1.28
C ARG A 30 -11.79 -30.51 1.13
N LEU A 31 -11.95 -29.23 1.43
CA LEU A 31 -10.86 -28.24 1.33
C LEU A 31 -9.74 -28.51 2.34
N THR A 32 -10.10 -28.97 3.54
CA THR A 32 -9.13 -29.35 4.58
C THR A 32 -8.29 -30.53 4.11
N GLN A 33 -8.92 -31.54 3.49
CA GLN A 33 -8.20 -32.68 2.92
C GLN A 33 -7.26 -32.26 1.79
N MET A 34 -7.69 -31.37 0.90
CA MET A 34 -6.82 -30.86 -0.18
C MET A 34 -5.57 -30.13 0.34
N LEU A 35 -5.70 -29.39 1.44
CA LEU A 35 -4.56 -28.72 2.10
C LEU A 35 -3.58 -29.73 2.70
N LEU A 36 -4.09 -30.74 3.40
CA LEU A 36 -3.28 -31.83 3.96
C LEU A 36 -2.52 -32.59 2.87
N ASP A 37 -3.17 -32.89 1.74
CA ASP A 37 -2.54 -33.58 0.60
C ASP A 37 -1.42 -32.73 -0.02
N HIS A 38 -1.64 -31.41 -0.12
CA HIS A 38 -0.64 -30.48 -0.65
C HIS A 38 0.58 -30.35 0.29
N GLU A 39 0.37 -30.30 1.60
CA GLU A 39 1.46 -30.30 2.58
C GLU A 39 2.24 -31.60 2.57
N THR A 40 1.56 -32.75 2.47
CA THR A 40 2.19 -34.07 2.36
C THR A 40 3.08 -34.15 1.12
N LYS A 41 2.61 -33.65 -0.03
CA LYS A 41 3.40 -33.58 -1.28
C LYS A 41 4.62 -32.66 -1.16
N ARG A 42 4.55 -31.59 -0.36
CA ARG A 42 5.68 -30.69 -0.11
C ARG A 42 6.75 -31.30 0.81
N ARG A 43 6.36 -32.22 1.69
CA ARG A 43 7.27 -32.86 2.66
C ARG A 43 7.93 -34.13 2.14
N ALA A 44 7.53 -34.63 0.96
CA ALA A 44 8.22 -35.74 0.33
C ALA A 44 9.66 -35.32 0.00
N PRO A 45 10.69 -36.07 0.45
CA PRO A 45 12.09 -35.73 0.22
C PRO A 45 12.38 -35.70 -1.29
N GLN A 46 12.88 -34.55 -1.78
CA GLN A 46 13.48 -34.45 -3.11
C GLN A 46 14.89 -35.07 -3.06
N ASP A 47 14.98 -36.40 -3.08
CA ASP A 47 16.27 -37.10 -3.07
C ASP A 47 16.88 -37.35 -4.47
N ASP A 48 16.25 -36.90 -5.56
CA ASP A 48 16.67 -37.28 -6.92
C ASP A 48 17.48 -36.23 -7.74
N ASP A 49 17.79 -35.04 -7.21
CA ASP A 49 18.42 -33.97 -8.02
C ASP A 49 19.95 -33.79 -7.82
N LEU A 50 20.63 -34.70 -7.10
CA LEU A 50 22.09 -34.63 -6.86
C LEU A 50 22.97 -35.38 -7.89
N GLN A 51 22.51 -35.62 -9.12
CA GLN A 51 23.35 -36.18 -10.20
C GLN A 51 23.28 -35.48 -11.56
N ARG A 52 23.10 -34.14 -11.62
CA ARG A 52 23.36 -33.37 -12.85
C ARG A 52 24.78 -32.79 -12.86
N THR A 53 25.67 -33.50 -13.53
CA THR A 53 27.02 -33.06 -13.89
C THR A 53 26.98 -31.78 -14.73
N LYS A 54 27.72 -30.75 -14.30
CA LYS A 54 27.86 -29.47 -15.01
C LYS A 54 28.70 -29.66 -16.28
N PRO A 55 28.29 -29.13 -17.45
CA PRO A 55 29.15 -29.11 -18.63
C PRO A 55 30.31 -28.12 -18.45
N LYS A 56 31.50 -28.59 -18.82
CA LYS A 56 32.79 -27.89 -18.76
C LYS A 56 32.79 -26.74 -19.78
N ARG A 57 32.79 -25.49 -19.31
CA ARG A 57 32.93 -24.29 -20.17
C ARG A 57 34.35 -24.26 -20.77
N GLN A 58 34.46 -24.35 -22.09
CA GLN A 58 35.68 -24.04 -22.83
C GLN A 58 35.93 -22.53 -22.82
N ARG A 59 37.20 -22.18 -22.56
CA ARG A 59 37.73 -20.82 -22.54
C ARG A 59 38.12 -20.49 -23.98
N THR A 60 37.46 -19.51 -24.60
CA THR A 60 37.85 -18.98 -25.91
C THR A 60 38.74 -17.76 -25.69
N ASP A 61 39.94 -17.81 -26.27
CA ASP A 61 40.94 -16.75 -26.23
C ASP A 61 40.44 -15.48 -26.93
N SER A 62 40.62 -14.34 -26.28
CA SER A 62 40.31 -13.01 -26.84
C SER A 62 41.58 -12.37 -27.41
N PRO A 63 41.50 -11.68 -28.56
CA PRO A 63 42.66 -11.06 -29.21
C PRO A 63 43.13 -9.77 -28.50
N PRO A 64 44.38 -9.33 -28.74
CA PRO A 64 44.98 -8.20 -28.04
C PRO A 64 44.42 -6.85 -28.50
N LEU A 65 44.23 -5.95 -27.54
CA LEU A 65 43.77 -4.57 -27.72
C LEU A 65 44.89 -3.66 -28.26
N THR A 66 44.62 -2.96 -29.36
CA THR A 66 45.40 -1.85 -29.87
C THR A 66 45.04 -0.54 -29.16
N PHE A 67 46.05 0.22 -28.74
CA PHE A 67 45.89 1.53 -28.11
C PHE A 67 45.67 2.63 -29.16
N GLY A 68 44.53 3.33 -29.07
CA GLY A 68 44.27 4.59 -29.79
C GLY A 68 44.52 5.82 -28.90
N PRO A 69 44.64 7.03 -29.49
CA PRO A 69 45.01 8.25 -28.78
C PRO A 69 43.91 8.73 -27.78
N PRO A 70 44.29 9.51 -26.75
CA PRO A 70 43.42 9.85 -25.63
C PRO A 70 42.24 10.73 -26.03
N SER A 71 41.04 10.28 -25.66
CA SER A 71 39.76 11.00 -25.76
C SER A 71 39.73 12.20 -24.80
N PRO A 72 39.07 13.33 -25.16
CA PRO A 72 38.94 14.50 -24.29
C PRO A 72 38.24 14.16 -22.96
N GLU A 73 38.71 14.78 -21.89
CA GLU A 73 38.27 14.56 -20.50
C GLU A 73 36.75 14.67 -20.34
N PRO A 74 36.11 13.75 -19.59
CA PRO A 74 34.69 13.86 -19.29
C PRO A 74 34.45 14.99 -18.27
N PRO A 75 33.30 15.68 -18.34
CA PRO A 75 32.94 16.70 -17.36
C PRO A 75 32.93 16.12 -15.95
N SER A 76 33.44 16.92 -15.01
CA SER A 76 33.58 16.68 -13.58
C SER A 76 32.63 15.61 -13.04
N ARG A 77 33.18 14.56 -12.43
CA ARG A 77 32.47 13.54 -11.65
C ARG A 77 31.60 14.21 -10.58
N ALA A 78 30.35 14.53 -10.94
CA ALA A 78 29.30 14.62 -9.95
C ALA A 78 29.31 13.27 -9.21
N LEU A 79 29.46 13.31 -7.88
CA LEU A 79 29.32 12.14 -7.01
C LEU A 79 28.03 11.42 -7.41
N LYS A 80 28.16 10.38 -8.23
CA LYS A 80 27.04 9.51 -8.60
C LYS A 80 26.69 8.79 -7.31
N TYR A 81 25.69 9.30 -6.61
CA TYR A 81 25.06 8.61 -5.52
C TYR A 81 24.43 7.33 -6.09
N THR A 82 25.14 6.21 -5.98
CA THR A 82 24.65 4.91 -6.41
C THR A 82 23.66 4.44 -5.34
N PRO A 83 22.36 4.31 -5.66
CA PRO A 83 21.36 3.93 -4.68
C PRO A 83 21.62 2.50 -4.19
N LEU A 84 21.87 2.32 -2.90
CA LEU A 84 21.77 1.06 -2.12
C LEU A 84 22.20 -0.24 -2.85
N THR A 85 23.27 -0.23 -3.63
CA THR A 85 23.91 -1.45 -4.16
C THR A 85 25.04 -1.97 -3.24
N TRP A 86 25.10 -1.51 -1.98
CA TRP A 86 26.16 -1.76 -0.99
C TRP A 86 26.26 -3.21 -0.47
N LEU A 87 25.58 -4.17 -1.12
CA LEU A 87 25.82 -5.61 -0.93
C LEU A 87 26.77 -6.18 -1.99
N GLY A 88 27.49 -5.31 -2.72
CA GLY A 88 28.62 -5.71 -3.55
C GLY A 88 29.87 -5.80 -2.71
N LYS A 89 30.53 -6.96 -2.69
CA LYS A 89 31.89 -7.10 -2.15
C LYS A 89 32.77 -5.99 -2.71
N ASP A 90 33.41 -5.20 -1.85
CA ASP A 90 34.56 -4.42 -2.25
C ASP A 90 35.56 -5.37 -2.94
N ALA A 91 36.13 -4.92 -4.07
CA ALA A 91 37.03 -5.74 -4.89
C ALA A 91 38.26 -6.23 -4.11
N ASP A 92 38.54 -5.60 -2.97
CA ASP A 92 39.75 -5.78 -2.18
C ASP A 92 39.59 -6.78 -1.03
N GLY A 93 38.40 -7.39 -0.88
CA GLY A 93 38.19 -8.47 0.10
C GLY A 93 38.32 -8.06 1.58
N GLY A 94 38.32 -6.76 1.88
CA GLY A 94 38.22 -6.25 3.25
C GLY A 94 36.81 -6.36 3.81
N ASP A 95 36.70 -6.59 5.12
CA ASP A 95 35.44 -6.58 5.84
C ASP A 95 34.84 -5.16 5.82
N ASP A 96 33.84 -4.93 4.95
CA ASP A 96 33.14 -3.66 4.85
C ASP A 96 32.06 -3.54 5.96
N ASP A 97 32.44 -2.95 7.09
CA ASP A 97 31.52 -2.67 8.21
C ASP A 97 30.45 -1.61 7.89
N ARG A 98 30.49 -0.94 6.72
CA ARG A 98 29.53 0.12 6.37
C ARG A 98 28.08 -0.37 6.42
N GLY A 99 27.83 -1.62 6.04
CA GLY A 99 26.50 -2.23 6.13
C GLY A 99 25.98 -2.28 7.58
N MET A 100 26.84 -2.66 8.52
CA MET A 100 26.52 -2.70 9.95
C MET A 100 26.28 -1.29 10.52
N PHE A 101 27.14 -0.32 10.19
CA PHE A 101 26.93 1.06 10.59
C PHE A 101 25.64 1.64 10.02
N PHE A 102 25.28 1.32 8.78
CA PHE A 102 24.02 1.77 8.18
C PHE A 102 22.81 1.19 8.94
N ILE A 103 22.81 -0.11 9.25
CA ILE A 103 21.74 -0.73 10.04
C ILE A 103 21.65 -0.08 11.43
N TRP A 104 22.78 0.11 12.10
CA TRP A 104 22.81 0.72 13.43
C TRP A 104 22.32 2.17 13.42
N LEU A 105 22.68 2.95 12.41
CA LEU A 105 22.25 4.34 12.25
C LEU A 105 20.84 4.49 11.64
N SER A 106 20.25 3.43 11.10
CA SER A 106 18.93 3.46 10.46
C SER A 106 17.82 3.96 11.39
N GLN A 107 17.99 3.74 12.70
CA GLN A 107 17.09 4.24 13.74
C GLN A 107 17.01 5.77 13.79
N HIS A 108 17.98 6.49 13.23
CA HIS A 108 18.01 7.96 13.19
C HIS A 108 17.44 8.53 11.89
N LEU A 109 17.29 7.71 10.83
CA LEU A 109 16.83 8.17 9.52
C LEU A 109 15.37 8.65 9.56
N LEU A 110 14.50 7.88 10.22
CA LEU A 110 13.09 8.28 10.38
C LEU A 110 12.96 9.51 11.29
N PRO A 111 13.59 9.56 12.50
CA PRO A 111 13.65 10.77 13.31
C PRO A 111 14.12 12.02 12.57
N ALA A 112 15.16 11.90 11.73
CA ALA A 112 15.65 13.02 10.92
C ALA A 112 14.58 13.49 9.91
N ALA A 113 13.97 12.57 9.15
CA ALA A 113 12.90 12.93 8.22
C ALA A 113 11.70 13.56 8.95
N THR A 114 11.32 13.04 10.12
CA THR A 114 10.22 13.60 10.92
C THR A 114 10.56 14.95 11.52
N ALA A 115 11.80 15.18 11.96
CA ALA A 115 12.25 16.46 12.49
C ALA A 115 12.30 17.53 11.38
N ALA A 116 12.81 17.18 10.20
CA ALA A 116 12.81 18.06 9.03
C ALA A 116 11.39 18.47 8.63
N ALA A 117 10.46 17.51 8.65
CA ALA A 117 9.06 17.77 8.40
C ALA A 117 8.43 18.69 9.46
N ALA A 118 8.69 18.41 10.74
CA ALA A 118 8.13 19.18 11.86
C ALA A 118 8.67 20.63 11.87
N ALA A 119 9.91 20.81 11.42
CA ALA A 119 10.51 22.12 11.19
C ALA A 119 9.94 22.83 9.94
N GLY A 120 9.07 22.20 9.15
CA GLY A 120 8.49 22.81 7.95
C GLY A 120 9.41 22.84 6.73
N ILE A 121 10.55 22.14 6.74
CA ILE A 121 11.54 22.16 5.64
C ILE A 121 10.94 21.68 4.32
N PHE A 122 10.15 20.60 4.35
CA PHE A 122 9.53 20.06 3.13
C PHE A 122 8.51 21.02 2.53
N ASP A 123 7.70 21.67 3.36
CA ASP A 123 6.69 22.62 2.88
C ASP A 123 7.34 23.90 2.36
N ALA A 124 8.40 24.38 3.03
CA ALA A 124 9.22 25.51 2.57
C ALA A 124 9.72 25.28 1.14
N LEU A 125 10.38 24.13 0.91
CA LEU A 125 10.93 23.77 -0.40
C LEU A 125 9.85 23.42 -1.44
N SER A 126 8.68 22.93 -1.01
CA SER A 126 7.55 22.68 -1.92
C SER A 126 7.02 24.00 -2.48
N ASN A 127 6.79 24.98 -1.59
CA ASN A 127 6.10 26.25 -1.87
C ASN A 127 7.03 27.30 -2.49
N ARG A 128 8.29 27.38 -2.05
CA ARG A 128 9.25 28.40 -2.49
C ARG A 128 10.19 27.91 -3.59
N GLY A 129 10.24 26.60 -3.82
CA GLY A 129 11.16 25.99 -4.77
C GLY A 129 12.55 25.74 -4.17
N PRO A 130 13.61 25.64 -5.00
CA PRO A 130 14.96 25.37 -4.53
C PRO A 130 15.50 26.49 -3.62
N MET A 131 16.10 26.15 -2.48
CA MET A 131 16.60 27.13 -1.49
C MET A 131 18.00 26.75 -0.97
N ALA A 132 18.82 27.76 -0.64
CA ALA A 132 20.07 27.57 0.09
C ALA A 132 19.81 27.27 1.59
N LEU A 133 20.80 26.74 2.30
CA LEU A 133 20.64 26.28 3.69
C LEU A 133 20.28 27.41 4.67
N ASP A 134 20.84 28.60 4.48
CA ASP A 134 20.54 29.81 5.24
C ASP A 134 19.10 30.30 5.02
N ALA A 135 18.64 30.28 3.77
CA ALA A 135 17.26 30.60 3.43
C ALA A 135 16.27 29.59 4.03
N ILE A 136 16.61 28.29 4.03
CA ILE A 136 15.78 27.25 4.68
C ILE A 136 15.73 27.50 6.18
N ALA A 137 16.89 27.75 6.82
CA ALA A 137 16.99 28.01 8.25
C ALA A 137 16.15 29.22 8.68
N LEU A 138 16.28 30.33 7.96
CA LEU A 138 15.51 31.56 8.19
C LEU A 138 14.01 31.31 8.03
N HIS A 139 13.59 30.66 6.94
CA HIS A 139 12.18 30.43 6.66
C HIS A 139 11.53 29.49 7.68
N CYS A 140 12.25 28.47 8.12
CA CYS A 140 11.77 27.47 9.06
C CYS A 140 11.97 27.89 10.53
N SER A 141 12.56 29.06 10.79
CA SER A 141 12.91 29.54 12.13
C SER A 141 13.74 28.52 12.94
N VAL A 142 14.70 27.86 12.28
CA VAL A 142 15.63 26.90 12.90
C VAL A 142 17.07 27.37 12.74
N SER A 143 17.97 26.88 13.59
CA SER A 143 19.38 27.26 13.47
C SER A 143 19.99 26.72 12.17
N LEU A 144 20.86 27.52 11.53
CA LEU A 144 21.59 27.10 10.33
C LEU A 144 22.36 25.79 10.56
N ARG A 145 22.98 25.65 11.74
CA ARG A 145 23.72 24.43 12.13
C ARG A 145 22.83 23.17 12.11
N ALA A 146 21.56 23.29 12.51
CA ALA A 146 20.64 22.16 12.45
C ALA A 146 20.29 21.76 11.01
N VAL A 147 20.12 22.75 10.12
CA VAL A 147 19.86 22.49 8.69
C VAL A 147 21.11 21.90 8.01
N GLU A 148 22.29 22.46 8.28
CA GLU A 148 23.58 21.93 7.82
C GLU A 148 23.79 20.46 8.26
N ALA A 149 23.36 20.10 9.47
CA ALA A 149 23.46 18.74 9.97
C ALA A 149 22.47 17.76 9.30
N ILE A 150 21.24 18.21 9.02
CA ILE A 150 20.17 17.31 8.55
C ILE A 150 20.12 17.18 7.02
N ALA A 151 20.50 18.23 6.28
CA ALA A 151 20.38 18.25 4.83
C ALA A 151 21.16 17.11 4.14
N PRO A 152 22.41 16.78 4.52
CA PRO A 152 23.13 15.64 3.94
C PRO A 152 22.42 14.31 4.20
N THR A 153 21.82 14.13 5.39
CA THR A 153 21.03 12.93 5.71
C THR A 153 19.80 12.83 4.81
N LEU A 154 19.06 13.93 4.61
CA LEU A 154 17.90 13.94 3.74
C LEU A 154 18.26 13.75 2.26
N GLU A 155 19.41 14.26 1.83
CA GLU A 155 19.95 14.01 0.49
C GLU A 155 20.35 12.55 0.30
N ALA A 156 21.04 11.95 1.28
CA ALA A 156 21.37 10.52 1.28
C ALA A 156 20.11 9.63 1.25
N LEU A 157 19.03 10.05 1.92
CA LEU A 157 17.73 9.37 1.83
C LEU A 157 17.01 9.55 0.48
N GLY A 158 17.57 10.35 -0.44
CA GLY A 158 16.96 10.69 -1.71
C GLY A 158 15.71 11.56 -1.57
N LEU A 159 15.59 12.29 -0.45
CA LEU A 159 14.48 13.21 -0.20
C LEU A 159 14.80 14.61 -0.71
N LEU A 160 16.06 15.02 -0.61
CA LEU A 160 16.59 16.23 -1.21
C LEU A 160 17.54 15.91 -2.38
N ARG A 161 17.77 16.91 -3.24
CA ARG A 161 18.89 16.97 -4.18
C ARG A 161 19.56 18.32 -4.03
N SER A 162 20.87 18.30 -3.85
CA SER A 162 21.70 19.51 -3.98
C SER A 162 21.97 19.81 -5.46
N ALA A 163 22.14 21.09 -5.77
CA ALA A 163 22.73 21.59 -7.00
C ALA A 163 23.69 22.72 -6.62
N PRO A 164 24.78 22.92 -7.38
CA PRO A 164 25.63 24.09 -7.18
C PRO A 164 24.78 25.36 -7.39
N GLY A 165 24.75 26.22 -6.39
CA GLY A 165 24.14 27.53 -6.48
C GLY A 165 25.00 28.47 -7.31
N LYS A 166 24.37 29.47 -7.93
CA LYS A 166 25.12 30.63 -8.40
C LYS A 166 25.58 31.40 -7.16
N PRO A 167 26.86 31.80 -7.06
CA PRO A 167 27.28 32.71 -6.00
C PRO A 167 26.39 33.95 -6.04
N SER A 168 25.85 34.33 -4.89
CA SER A 168 25.03 35.54 -4.80
C SER A 168 25.94 36.76 -5.02
N PRO A 169 25.62 37.68 -5.95
CA PRO A 169 26.41 38.89 -6.15
C PRO A 169 26.45 39.79 -4.91
N ASP A 170 25.50 39.64 -3.99
CA ASP A 170 25.33 40.49 -2.80
C ASP A 170 26.20 40.08 -1.62
N ASN A 171 27.03 39.03 -1.74
CA ASN A 171 27.95 38.61 -0.68
C ASN A 171 29.42 38.75 -1.13
N PRO A 172 29.97 39.98 -1.18
CA PRO A 172 31.32 40.26 -1.67
C PRO A 172 32.45 39.81 -0.72
N THR A 173 32.15 39.01 0.32
CA THR A 173 33.16 38.46 1.24
C THR A 173 33.86 37.20 0.71
N ASP A 174 33.51 36.74 -0.49
CA ASP A 174 34.26 35.71 -1.21
C ASP A 174 35.53 36.35 -1.81
N ASP A 175 36.55 36.52 -0.96
CA ASP A 175 37.91 36.84 -1.36
C ASP A 175 38.36 35.79 -2.41
N PRO A 176 38.63 36.18 -3.67
CA PRO A 176 39.02 35.25 -4.72
C PRO A 176 40.37 34.56 -4.45
N LEU A 177 41.11 35.00 -3.42
CA LEU A 177 42.38 34.42 -2.99
C LEU A 177 42.26 33.53 -1.76
N ALA A 178 41.10 33.47 -1.10
CA ALA A 178 40.88 32.53 0.00
C ALA A 178 40.87 31.10 -0.53
N LEU A 179 41.90 30.33 -0.19
CA LEU A 179 41.98 28.92 -0.55
C LEU A 179 40.68 28.20 -0.16
N PRO A 180 40.10 27.39 -1.07
CA PRO A 180 38.83 26.71 -0.82
C PRO A 180 39.00 25.75 0.35
N GLU A 181 38.55 26.18 1.53
CA GLU A 181 38.35 25.32 2.67
C GLU A 181 37.37 24.21 2.25
N PRO A 182 37.77 22.93 2.23
CA PRO A 182 36.97 21.84 1.67
C PRO A 182 35.62 21.63 2.39
N ARG A 183 35.42 22.28 3.54
CA ARG A 183 34.16 22.25 4.29
C ARG A 183 33.12 23.31 3.86
N ARG A 184 33.46 24.27 3.00
CA ARG A 184 32.54 25.35 2.60
C ARG A 184 31.63 25.01 1.41
N HIS A 185 31.85 23.91 0.70
CA HIS A 185 31.11 23.59 -0.53
C HIS A 185 29.60 23.47 -0.34
N HIS A 186 29.12 23.03 0.83
CA HIS A 186 27.68 22.87 1.07
C HIS A 186 26.93 24.19 1.28
N ARG A 187 27.61 25.28 1.67
CA ARG A 187 26.94 26.57 1.89
C ARG A 187 26.45 27.22 0.61
N TYR A 188 27.07 26.89 -0.51
CA TYR A 188 26.69 27.39 -1.83
C TYR A 188 25.75 26.42 -2.58
N CYS A 189 25.33 25.32 -1.95
CA CYS A 189 24.39 24.40 -2.56
C CYS A 189 22.95 24.89 -2.38
N VAL A 190 22.18 24.80 -3.47
CA VAL A 190 20.73 24.98 -3.43
C VAL A 190 20.08 23.61 -3.37
N PHE A 191 19.19 23.41 -2.40
CA PHE A 191 18.49 22.16 -2.18
C PHE A 191 17.08 22.23 -2.75
N ARG A 192 16.64 21.14 -3.36
CA ARG A 192 15.25 20.97 -3.83
C ARG A 192 14.71 19.61 -3.43
N LEU A 193 13.39 19.52 -3.29
CA LEU A 193 12.72 18.25 -3.09
C LEU A 193 12.87 17.34 -4.30
N THR A 194 13.04 16.04 -4.04
CA THR A 194 12.81 15.04 -5.07
C THR A 194 11.31 14.86 -5.33
N THR A 195 10.96 14.25 -6.47
CA THR A 195 9.57 13.88 -6.77
C THR A 195 8.96 12.99 -5.69
N ARG A 196 9.77 12.12 -5.06
CA ARG A 196 9.33 11.24 -3.97
C ARG A 196 9.00 12.05 -2.71
N ALA A 197 9.89 12.95 -2.30
CA ALA A 197 9.64 13.80 -1.14
C ALA A 197 8.43 14.72 -1.37
N ARG A 198 8.34 15.38 -2.53
CA ARG A 198 7.19 16.23 -2.86
C ARG A 198 5.87 15.46 -2.81
N ARG A 199 5.86 14.23 -3.34
CA ARG A 199 4.65 13.40 -3.36
C ARG A 199 4.25 12.87 -1.99
N TYR A 200 5.20 12.41 -1.17
CA TYR A 200 4.86 11.67 0.06
C TYR A 200 5.17 12.42 1.36
N LEU A 201 5.88 13.54 1.31
CA LEU A 201 6.35 14.26 2.49
C LEU A 201 5.97 15.75 2.54
N CYS A 202 5.16 16.26 1.62
CA CYS A 202 4.63 17.62 1.73
C CYS A 202 3.20 17.59 2.27
N SER A 203 2.83 18.55 3.13
CA SER A 203 1.53 18.54 3.81
C SER A 203 0.34 18.78 2.87
N ASP A 204 0.58 19.50 1.78
CA ASP A 204 -0.36 19.80 0.69
C ASP A 204 -0.63 18.60 -0.23
N SER A 205 0.22 17.57 -0.19
CA SER A 205 0.04 16.40 -1.03
C SER A 205 -1.10 15.51 -0.51
N PRO A 206 -2.04 15.08 -1.39
CA PRO A 206 -3.07 14.11 -1.01
C PRO A 206 -2.49 12.72 -0.67
N PHE A 207 -1.21 12.49 -0.98
CA PHE A 207 -0.49 11.25 -0.68
C PHE A 207 0.49 11.42 0.49
N SER A 208 0.41 12.51 1.25
CA SER A 208 1.36 12.81 2.32
C SER A 208 1.33 11.79 3.45
N TRP A 209 2.48 11.29 3.84
CA TRP A 209 2.67 10.33 4.95
C TRP A 209 3.17 11.00 6.23
N LEU A 210 3.48 12.31 6.20
CA LEU A 210 4.06 13.01 7.36
C LEU A 210 3.19 12.95 8.61
N ARG A 211 1.93 13.34 8.48
CA ARG A 211 1.00 13.39 9.61
C ARG A 211 0.83 12.02 10.27
N PRO A 212 0.65 10.93 9.50
CA PRO A 212 0.68 9.57 10.06
C PRO A 212 1.99 9.12 10.72
N LEU A 213 3.14 9.52 10.15
CA LEU A 213 4.43 9.15 10.72
C LEU A 213 4.58 9.79 12.11
N TRP A 214 4.15 11.03 12.30
CA TRP A 214 4.25 11.71 13.60
C TRP A 214 3.42 11.07 14.71
N SER A 215 2.19 10.63 14.42
CA SER A 215 1.36 9.94 15.41
C SER A 215 1.92 8.58 15.83
N THR A 216 2.78 7.96 15.01
CA THR A 216 3.34 6.63 15.27
C THR A 216 4.77 6.65 15.85
N THR A 217 5.52 7.76 15.70
CA THR A 217 6.92 7.86 16.16
C THR A 217 7.09 8.11 17.66
N GLY A 218 6.03 8.02 18.46
CA GLY A 218 6.10 8.04 19.93
C GLY A 218 6.84 6.84 20.52
N ASN A 219 8.17 6.86 20.48
CA ASN A 219 9.16 6.34 21.43
C ASN A 219 9.02 4.93 22.08
N THR A 220 8.20 4.00 21.59
CA THR A 220 7.81 2.84 22.45
C THR A 220 8.01 1.42 21.90
N SER A 221 8.66 1.19 20.76
CA SER A 221 8.73 -0.19 20.21
C SER A 221 9.91 -1.02 20.72
N HIS A 222 11.14 -0.48 20.85
CA HIS A 222 12.31 -1.34 21.05
C HIS A 222 12.34 -1.99 22.45
N ALA A 223 12.20 -1.21 23.52
CA ALA A 223 12.17 -1.74 24.89
C ALA A 223 10.96 -2.65 25.17
N ARG A 224 9.84 -2.44 24.45
CA ARG A 224 8.64 -3.29 24.54
C ARG A 224 8.84 -4.59 23.77
N LEU A 225 9.38 -4.53 22.55
CA LEU A 225 9.73 -5.71 21.75
C LEU A 225 10.75 -6.59 22.48
N LEU A 226 11.77 -6.00 23.11
CA LEU A 226 12.72 -6.75 23.94
C LEU A 226 12.05 -7.44 25.12
N ARG A 227 11.05 -6.82 25.77
CA ARG A 227 10.28 -7.47 26.85
C ARG A 227 9.47 -8.67 26.36
N VAL A 228 8.90 -8.57 25.16
CA VAL A 228 8.16 -9.65 24.49
C VAL A 228 9.10 -10.80 24.14
N LEU A 229 10.22 -10.49 23.48
CA LEU A 229 11.21 -11.48 23.07
C LEU A 229 11.86 -12.19 24.26
N LYS A 230 12.01 -11.51 25.41
CA LYS A 230 12.48 -12.10 26.67
C LYS A 230 11.45 -12.99 27.38
N GLY A 231 10.38 -13.39 26.71
CA GLY A 231 9.46 -14.41 27.21
C GLY A 231 8.69 -13.97 28.45
N LYS A 232 8.28 -12.70 28.53
CA LYS A 232 7.25 -12.27 29.47
C LYS A 232 5.89 -12.29 28.74
N PRO A 233 5.26 -13.47 28.51
CA PRO A 233 3.94 -13.54 27.91
C PRO A 233 2.98 -12.72 28.78
N GLY A 234 2.30 -11.75 28.16
CA GLY A 234 1.43 -10.79 28.85
C GLY A 234 1.87 -9.33 28.74
N CYS A 235 3.14 -9.02 28.45
CA CYS A 235 3.59 -7.61 28.32
C CYS A 235 3.07 -6.86 27.07
N TRP A 236 2.37 -7.56 26.17
CA TRP A 236 1.60 -6.93 25.11
C TRP A 236 0.34 -6.24 25.65
N ARG A 237 -0.33 -6.81 26.67
CA ARG A 237 -1.44 -6.13 27.36
C ARG A 237 -0.82 -5.13 28.34
N GLY A 238 -1.12 -3.86 28.17
CA GLY A 238 -0.43 -2.76 28.83
C GLY A 238 -0.36 -2.94 30.35
N SER A 239 0.85 -3.12 30.88
CA SER A 239 1.14 -2.63 32.22
C SER A 239 1.34 -1.12 32.06
N GLY A 240 0.30 -0.34 32.37
CA GLY A 240 0.36 1.11 32.50
C GLY A 240 1.28 1.51 33.65
N GLY A 241 2.59 1.37 33.45
CA GLY A 241 3.60 1.87 34.36
C GLY A 241 3.72 3.37 34.18
N GLU A 242 3.25 4.11 35.18
CA GLU A 242 3.43 5.54 35.38
C GLU A 242 4.87 5.96 35.07
N GLY A 243 5.06 6.96 34.20
CA GLY A 243 6.37 7.59 34.02
C GLY A 243 6.92 7.64 32.60
N ALA A 244 6.15 8.16 31.65
CA ALA A 244 6.70 8.91 30.51
C ALA A 244 5.56 9.72 29.88
N GLY A 245 5.57 11.04 30.09
CA GLY A 245 4.56 11.99 29.63
C GLY A 245 4.50 12.14 28.11
N GLY A 246 3.95 11.13 27.42
CA GLY A 246 3.51 11.24 26.04
C GLY A 246 2.06 11.74 26.02
N THR A 247 1.86 12.96 25.54
CA THR A 247 0.54 13.54 25.29
C THR A 247 -0.16 12.77 24.17
N GLY A 248 -1.10 11.87 24.51
CA GLY A 248 -1.88 11.14 23.50
C GLY A 248 -2.81 10.06 24.05
N VAL A 249 -3.90 10.48 24.69
CA VAL A 249 -5.21 9.80 24.82
C VAL A 249 -5.22 8.30 25.15
N GLY A 250 -5.34 7.99 26.45
CA GLY A 250 -6.29 7.01 27.00
C GLY A 250 -5.87 5.54 27.13
N ASP A 251 -5.70 5.10 28.38
CA ASP A 251 -5.77 3.70 28.90
C ASP A 251 -4.74 2.64 28.50
N GLY A 252 -3.73 2.94 27.69
CA GLY A 252 -2.61 2.00 27.45
C GLY A 252 -3.00 0.69 26.75
N ALA A 253 -4.27 0.53 26.38
CA ALA A 253 -4.74 -0.48 25.46
C ALA A 253 -4.17 -0.15 24.07
N SER A 254 -3.59 -1.15 23.41
CA SER A 254 -3.12 -0.95 22.04
C SER A 254 -4.30 -0.59 21.14
N ALA A 255 -4.08 0.21 20.09
CA ALA A 255 -5.14 0.51 19.11
C ALA A 255 -5.78 -0.79 18.58
N ALA A 256 -5.00 -1.86 18.38
CA ALA A 256 -5.51 -3.17 17.99
C ALA A 256 -6.50 -3.76 19.01
N THR A 257 -6.20 -3.67 20.31
CA THR A 257 -7.11 -4.09 21.38
C THR A 257 -8.39 -3.26 21.41
N GLY A 258 -8.27 -1.94 21.18
CA GLY A 258 -9.43 -1.05 21.05
C GLY A 258 -10.33 -1.42 19.86
N TRP A 259 -9.73 -1.83 18.74
CA TRP A 259 -10.47 -2.35 17.57
C TRP A 259 -11.18 -3.67 17.89
N GLU A 260 -10.48 -4.63 18.50
CA GLU A 260 -11.03 -5.94 18.86
C GLU A 260 -12.22 -5.83 19.83
N GLN A 261 -12.13 -4.91 20.79
CA GLN A 261 -13.16 -4.69 21.79
C GLN A 261 -14.28 -3.76 21.31
N GLY A 262 -14.15 -3.15 20.13
CA GLY A 262 -15.05 -2.10 19.65
C GLY A 262 -15.04 -0.84 20.54
N SER A 263 -13.99 -0.65 21.34
CA SER A 263 -13.83 0.46 22.30
C SER A 263 -12.99 1.62 21.75
N ILE A 264 -12.61 1.58 20.47
CA ILE A 264 -11.89 2.68 19.85
C ILE A 264 -12.73 3.97 19.83
N SER A 265 -12.13 5.07 20.30
CA SER A 265 -12.77 6.38 20.23
C SER A 265 -12.97 6.82 18.77
N TYR A 266 -13.92 7.72 18.56
CA TYR A 266 -14.19 8.28 17.24
C TYR A 266 -12.96 9.02 16.68
N GLU A 267 -12.28 9.78 17.52
CA GLU A 267 -11.09 10.56 17.16
C GLU A 267 -9.95 9.65 16.71
N GLN A 268 -9.67 8.58 17.46
CA GLN A 268 -8.67 7.58 17.07
C GLN A 268 -9.06 6.87 15.76
N ALA A 269 -10.33 6.48 15.61
CA ALA A 269 -10.82 5.87 14.37
C ALA A 269 -10.66 6.83 13.18
N ARG A 270 -10.92 8.12 13.38
CA ARG A 270 -10.73 9.17 12.36
C ARG A 270 -9.28 9.34 11.97
N GLU A 271 -8.36 9.44 12.93
CA GLU A 271 -6.93 9.56 12.66
C GLU A 271 -6.40 8.34 11.88
N VAL A 272 -6.77 7.13 12.31
CA VAL A 272 -6.39 5.89 11.62
C VAL A 272 -7.00 5.84 10.21
N THR A 273 -8.27 6.24 10.06
CA THR A 273 -8.94 6.27 8.76
C THR A 273 -8.30 7.27 7.81
N GLU A 274 -7.95 8.48 8.28
CA GLU A 274 -7.22 9.50 7.52
C GLU A 274 -5.84 8.99 7.09
N LEU A 275 -5.13 8.33 7.99
CA LEU A 275 -3.85 7.69 7.70
C LEU A 275 -3.99 6.62 6.61
N MET A 276 -4.91 5.67 6.78
CA MET A 276 -5.12 4.60 5.80
C MET A 276 -5.62 5.13 4.46
N HIS A 277 -6.40 6.22 4.47
CA HIS A 277 -6.80 6.93 3.25
C HIS A 277 -5.58 7.43 2.48
N ARG A 278 -4.69 8.20 3.13
CA ARG A 278 -3.50 8.77 2.49
C ARG A 278 -2.56 7.69 1.93
N ILE A 279 -2.39 6.58 2.66
CA ILE A 279 -1.63 5.42 2.16
C ILE A 279 -2.32 4.80 0.93
N GLY A 280 -3.63 4.56 1.03
CA GLY A 280 -4.42 3.95 -0.03
C GLY A 280 -4.50 4.80 -1.31
N CYS A 281 -4.50 6.13 -1.20
CA CYS A 281 -4.49 7.03 -2.36
C CYS A 281 -3.33 6.75 -3.32
N ALA A 282 -2.16 6.35 -2.81
CA ALA A 282 -1.00 6.09 -3.65
C ALA A 282 -1.13 4.80 -4.48
N SER A 283 -1.78 3.78 -3.93
CA SER A 283 -1.91 2.43 -4.54
C SER A 283 -3.21 2.24 -5.30
N ALA A 284 -4.31 2.86 -4.86
CA ALA A 284 -5.66 2.64 -5.39
C ALA A 284 -5.79 2.88 -6.90
N PRO A 285 -5.23 3.96 -7.50
CA PRO A 285 -5.32 4.17 -8.95
C PRO A 285 -4.65 3.06 -9.77
N ARG A 286 -3.57 2.45 -9.25
CA ARG A 286 -2.89 1.34 -9.95
C ARG A 286 -3.71 0.05 -9.84
N LEU A 287 -4.29 -0.24 -8.69
CA LEU A 287 -5.16 -1.40 -8.50
C LEU A 287 -6.40 -1.31 -9.39
N ALA A 288 -7.07 -0.15 -9.39
CA ALA A 288 -8.28 0.08 -10.17
C ALA A 288 -8.05 -0.12 -11.68
N ARG A 289 -6.94 0.39 -12.22
CA ARG A 289 -6.53 0.15 -13.62
C ARG A 289 -6.19 -1.32 -13.89
N LYS A 290 -5.56 -2.01 -12.95
CA LYS A 290 -5.24 -3.43 -13.10
C LYS A 290 -6.51 -4.29 -13.15
N LEU A 291 -7.51 -3.98 -12.33
CA LEU A 291 -8.81 -4.67 -12.37
C LEU A 291 -9.52 -4.50 -13.71
N ARG A 292 -9.43 -3.30 -14.32
CA ARG A 292 -9.92 -3.04 -15.68
C ARG A 292 -9.27 -3.97 -16.71
N THR A 293 -7.95 -4.17 -16.62
CA THR A 293 -7.21 -5.00 -17.58
C THR A 293 -7.45 -6.50 -17.41
N LEU A 294 -7.77 -6.96 -16.19
CA LEU A 294 -7.82 -8.39 -15.87
C LEU A 294 -8.99 -9.13 -16.54
N ARG A 295 -9.86 -8.46 -17.31
CA ARG A 295 -11.02 -9.05 -18.00
C ARG A 295 -11.97 -9.83 -17.09
N LEU A 296 -11.73 -9.86 -15.78
CA LEU A 296 -12.57 -10.46 -14.74
C LEU A 296 -14.02 -9.99 -14.90
N PHE A 297 -14.21 -8.72 -15.25
CA PHE A 297 -15.54 -8.16 -15.47
C PHE A 297 -16.10 -8.40 -16.88
N SER A 298 -15.24 -8.61 -17.89
CA SER A 298 -15.69 -8.88 -19.27
C SER A 298 -16.16 -10.33 -19.49
N ARG A 299 -15.54 -11.32 -18.82
CA ARG A 299 -15.94 -12.73 -18.98
C ARG A 299 -17.26 -13.07 -18.28
N VAL A 300 -17.47 -12.53 -17.07
CA VAL A 300 -18.73 -12.71 -16.34
C VAL A 300 -19.92 -12.11 -17.09
N ALA A 301 -19.68 -11.05 -17.88
CA ALA A 301 -20.71 -10.45 -18.72
C ALA A 301 -21.05 -11.29 -19.96
N SER A 302 -20.07 -11.97 -20.56
CA SER A 302 -20.27 -12.78 -21.78
C SER A 302 -20.78 -14.20 -21.53
N GLU A 303 -20.52 -14.78 -20.36
CA GLU A 303 -20.88 -16.17 -20.04
C GLU A 303 -22.26 -16.33 -19.38
N ALA A 304 -23.06 -15.26 -19.29
CA ALA A 304 -24.43 -15.39 -18.81
C ALA A 304 -25.18 -16.35 -19.75
N PRO A 305 -25.66 -17.52 -19.26
CA PRO A 305 -26.25 -18.54 -20.11
C PRO A 305 -27.38 -17.90 -20.90
N SER A 306 -27.28 -17.95 -22.22
CA SER A 306 -28.42 -17.66 -23.07
C SER A 306 -29.48 -18.67 -22.68
N VAL A 307 -30.47 -18.25 -21.90
CA VAL A 307 -31.68 -19.04 -21.71
C VAL A 307 -32.17 -19.34 -23.12
N PRO A 308 -32.17 -20.62 -23.56
CA PRO A 308 -32.67 -20.96 -24.87
C PRO A 308 -34.10 -20.41 -24.90
N PRO A 309 -34.50 -19.66 -25.95
CA PRO A 309 -35.86 -19.17 -26.06
C PRO A 309 -36.74 -20.40 -25.87
N HIS A 310 -37.59 -20.38 -24.84
CA HIS A 310 -38.56 -21.43 -24.63
C HIS A 310 -39.25 -21.63 -25.97
N ALA A 311 -39.05 -22.81 -26.56
CA ALA A 311 -39.73 -23.22 -27.77
C ALA A 311 -41.22 -23.15 -27.44
N ALA A 312 -41.85 -22.03 -27.84
CA ALA A 312 -43.29 -21.97 -27.92
C ALA A 312 -43.65 -23.03 -28.96
N ASN A 313 -44.26 -24.12 -28.49
CA ASN A 313 -44.86 -25.13 -29.32
C ASN A 313 -45.87 -24.46 -30.25
N SER A 314 -45.44 -24.12 -31.46
CA SER A 314 -46.32 -23.88 -32.59
C SER A 314 -46.47 -25.19 -33.35
N SER A 315 -47.43 -25.99 -32.92
CA SER A 315 -48.01 -27.04 -33.76
C SER A 315 -48.71 -26.41 -34.95
N GLY A 316 -48.29 -26.77 -36.17
CA GLY A 316 -49.12 -26.65 -37.37
C GLY A 316 -48.46 -25.95 -38.55
N GLY A 317 -48.25 -26.69 -39.65
CA GLY A 317 -48.05 -26.10 -40.97
C GLY A 317 -47.08 -26.86 -41.87
N VAL A 318 -47.56 -27.92 -42.50
CA VAL A 318 -46.93 -28.56 -43.67
C VAL A 318 -47.06 -27.61 -44.87
N GLY A 319 -45.97 -27.30 -45.58
CA GLY A 319 -46.08 -26.59 -46.85
C GLY A 319 -44.78 -26.10 -47.48
N ALA A 320 -44.35 -26.81 -48.51
CA ALA A 320 -43.64 -26.35 -49.72
C ALA A 320 -42.18 -25.89 -49.64
N GLN A 321 -41.35 -26.65 -50.37
CA GLN A 321 -40.01 -26.32 -50.84
C GLN A 321 -40.02 -25.12 -51.79
N ALA A 322 -39.11 -24.16 -51.60
CA ALA A 322 -38.64 -23.28 -52.67
C ALA A 322 -37.23 -22.72 -52.39
N SER A 323 -36.30 -23.09 -53.28
CA SER A 323 -35.16 -22.33 -53.84
C SER A 323 -34.43 -21.28 -52.97
N HIS A 324 -33.18 -21.61 -52.65
CA HIS A 324 -32.16 -20.74 -52.06
C HIS A 324 -31.72 -19.61 -53.01
N SER A 325 -32.06 -18.36 -52.69
CA SER A 325 -31.34 -17.18 -53.16
C SER A 325 -30.47 -16.63 -52.02
N SER A 326 -29.16 -16.56 -52.27
CA SER A 326 -28.13 -16.01 -51.39
C SER A 326 -28.34 -14.51 -51.15
N SER A 327 -29.22 -14.17 -50.22
CA SER A 327 -29.34 -12.81 -49.69
C SER A 327 -28.26 -12.60 -48.64
N ILE A 328 -27.26 -11.80 -48.99
CA ILE A 328 -26.25 -11.28 -48.07
C ILE A 328 -26.99 -10.49 -46.99
N ASP A 329 -27.08 -11.07 -45.78
CA ASP A 329 -27.70 -10.51 -44.58
C ASP A 329 -26.84 -9.35 -44.02
N ARG A 330 -26.83 -8.25 -44.76
CA ARG A 330 -26.27 -6.95 -44.34
C ARG A 330 -27.31 -6.26 -43.46
N GLY A 331 -27.12 -6.36 -42.14
CA GLY A 331 -27.79 -5.42 -41.23
C GLY A 331 -28.44 -6.00 -39.99
N ARG A 332 -28.06 -7.19 -39.52
CA ARG A 332 -28.45 -7.61 -38.17
C ARG A 332 -27.67 -6.79 -37.15
N GLU A 333 -28.20 -5.61 -36.83
CA GLU A 333 -27.77 -4.78 -35.72
C GLU A 333 -27.78 -5.67 -34.47
N VAL A 334 -26.60 -6.11 -34.03
CA VAL A 334 -26.45 -6.90 -32.82
C VAL A 334 -26.76 -5.94 -31.68
N LYS A 335 -28.03 -5.92 -31.28
CA LYS A 335 -28.51 -5.15 -30.13
C LYS A 335 -27.65 -5.55 -28.94
N ALA A 336 -26.72 -4.67 -28.58
CA ALA A 336 -25.73 -4.96 -27.55
C ALA A 336 -26.48 -5.41 -26.29
N ARG A 337 -26.25 -6.65 -25.86
CA ARG A 337 -26.89 -7.14 -24.63
C ARG A 337 -26.44 -6.23 -23.49
N PRO A 338 -27.37 -5.74 -22.66
CA PRO A 338 -27.00 -4.92 -21.51
C PRO A 338 -26.06 -5.73 -20.61
N VAL A 339 -24.86 -5.19 -20.38
CA VAL A 339 -23.87 -5.78 -19.49
C VAL A 339 -24.45 -5.76 -18.08
N ARG A 340 -24.57 -6.93 -17.45
CA ARG A 340 -24.99 -7.00 -16.04
C ARG A 340 -23.95 -6.28 -15.19
N PRO A 341 -24.35 -5.33 -14.32
CA PRO A 341 -23.41 -4.63 -13.46
C PRO A 341 -22.73 -5.61 -12.52
N VAL A 342 -21.41 -5.55 -12.43
CA VAL A 342 -20.66 -6.37 -11.47
C VAL A 342 -20.76 -5.71 -10.10
N ARG A 343 -20.98 -6.50 -9.05
CA ARG A 343 -21.05 -6.01 -7.67
C ARG A 343 -19.80 -6.43 -6.91
N LEU A 344 -19.12 -5.47 -6.29
CA LEU A 344 -17.91 -5.67 -5.48
C LEU A 344 -18.17 -5.17 -4.06
N LEU A 345 -17.75 -5.93 -3.05
CA LEU A 345 -17.80 -5.54 -1.65
C LEU A 345 -16.36 -5.39 -1.12
N ASP A 346 -16.01 -4.16 -0.73
CA ASP A 346 -14.74 -3.79 -0.12
C ASP A 346 -14.86 -3.94 1.41
N VAL A 347 -14.44 -5.09 1.93
CA VAL A 347 -14.52 -5.45 3.35
C VAL A 347 -13.33 -4.87 4.09
N ALA A 348 -13.57 -4.16 5.19
CA ALA A 348 -12.59 -3.32 5.88
C ALA A 348 -11.99 -2.25 4.95
N GLY A 349 -12.84 -1.69 4.06
CA GLY A 349 -12.41 -0.71 3.06
C GLY A 349 -12.01 0.65 3.64
N GLY A 350 -12.17 0.86 4.95
CA GLY A 350 -11.78 2.05 5.68
C GLY A 350 -12.45 3.30 5.15
N SER A 351 -11.61 4.22 4.67
CA SER A 351 -12.05 5.45 4.02
C SER A 351 -12.77 5.24 2.68
N GLY A 352 -12.76 4.02 2.13
CA GLY A 352 -13.37 3.68 0.83
C GLY A 352 -12.55 4.16 -0.37
N VAL A 353 -11.28 4.54 -0.19
CA VAL A 353 -10.40 5.05 -1.24
C VAL A 353 -10.25 4.07 -2.42
N TYR A 354 -10.15 2.77 -2.13
CA TYR A 354 -10.09 1.75 -3.18
C TYR A 354 -11.41 1.64 -3.93
N ALA A 355 -12.53 1.54 -3.21
CA ALA A 355 -13.86 1.50 -3.81
C ALA A 355 -14.13 2.70 -4.74
N ALA A 356 -13.77 3.91 -4.31
CA ALA A 356 -13.90 5.13 -5.10
C ALA A 356 -13.12 5.05 -6.41
N HIS A 357 -11.83 4.72 -6.36
CA HIS A 357 -11.00 4.58 -7.56
C HIS A 357 -11.43 3.42 -8.46
N ILE A 358 -11.87 2.28 -7.90
CA ILE A 358 -12.38 1.15 -8.67
C ILE A 358 -13.61 1.58 -9.46
N ARG A 359 -14.57 2.28 -8.84
CA ARG A 359 -15.78 2.78 -9.50
C ARG A 359 -15.44 3.82 -10.57
N GLN A 360 -14.52 4.76 -10.28
CA GLN A 360 -14.10 5.79 -11.23
C GLN A 360 -13.48 5.18 -12.50
N GLU A 361 -12.60 4.18 -12.35
CA GLU A 361 -11.95 3.50 -13.47
C GLU A 361 -12.86 2.45 -14.15
N ASN A 362 -13.89 1.98 -13.46
CA ASN A 362 -14.80 0.92 -13.91
C ASN A 362 -16.27 1.28 -13.62
N PRO A 363 -16.90 2.20 -14.39
CA PRO A 363 -18.25 2.70 -14.09
C PRO A 363 -19.37 1.64 -14.09
N HIS A 364 -19.12 0.48 -14.71
CA HIS A 364 -20.05 -0.66 -14.74
C HIS A 364 -19.96 -1.56 -13.49
N VAL A 365 -19.02 -1.27 -12.58
CA VAL A 365 -18.86 -1.99 -11.31
C VAL A 365 -19.56 -1.18 -10.22
N ALA A 366 -20.61 -1.76 -9.65
CA ALA A 366 -21.19 -1.31 -8.40
C ALA A 366 -20.29 -1.75 -7.25
N VAL A 367 -19.82 -0.82 -6.43
CA VAL A 367 -18.95 -1.11 -5.30
C VAL A 367 -19.66 -0.72 -4.00
N ALA A 368 -19.60 -1.56 -2.98
CA ALA A 368 -20.03 -1.25 -1.62
C ALA A 368 -18.83 -1.36 -0.67
N VAL A 369 -18.83 -0.59 0.41
CA VAL A 369 -17.79 -0.65 1.45
C VAL A 369 -18.42 -1.12 2.75
N ALA A 370 -17.87 -2.15 3.36
CA ALA A 370 -18.25 -2.63 4.69
C ALA A 370 -17.11 -2.37 5.68
N ASP A 371 -17.43 -1.69 6.78
CA ASP A 371 -16.48 -1.41 7.86
C ASP A 371 -17.22 -1.23 9.19
N LEU A 372 -16.47 -1.10 10.29
CA LEU A 372 -16.99 -0.82 11.62
C LEU A 372 -17.77 0.51 11.63
N PRO A 373 -18.84 0.63 12.44
CA PRO A 373 -19.64 1.85 12.50
C PRO A 373 -18.84 3.11 12.82
N THR A 374 -17.85 3.03 13.70
CA THR A 374 -16.95 4.15 14.05
C THR A 374 -16.11 4.61 12.87
N VAL A 375 -15.60 3.68 12.04
CA VAL A 375 -14.90 3.96 10.78
C VAL A 375 -15.85 4.55 9.75
N GLY A 376 -17.05 4.00 9.62
CA GLY A 376 -18.10 4.51 8.73
C GLY A 376 -18.44 5.98 9.05
N ARG A 377 -18.58 6.29 10.34
CA ARG A 377 -18.80 7.66 10.84
C ARG A 377 -17.61 8.56 10.53
N ALA A 378 -16.39 8.13 10.90
CA ALA A 378 -15.15 8.86 10.61
C ALA A 378 -15.00 9.17 9.12
N ARG A 379 -15.38 8.22 8.26
CA ARG A 379 -15.36 8.40 6.81
C ARG A 379 -16.33 9.50 6.36
N SER A 380 -17.57 9.44 6.82
CA SER A 380 -18.62 10.39 6.43
C SER A 380 -18.33 11.82 6.88
N GLU A 381 -17.81 12.00 8.10
CA GLU A 381 -17.51 13.32 8.66
C GLU A 381 -16.17 13.88 8.15
N GLY A 382 -15.19 13.00 7.88
CA GLY A 382 -13.87 13.38 7.39
C GLY A 382 -13.82 13.82 5.91
N ARG A 383 -14.94 13.70 5.17
CA ARG A 383 -15.05 14.06 3.74
C ARG A 383 -13.93 13.48 2.85
N PHE A 384 -13.51 12.24 3.13
CA PHE A 384 -12.40 11.61 2.39
C PHE A 384 -12.75 11.25 0.95
N ILE A 385 -14.04 11.09 0.62
CA ILE A 385 -14.49 10.78 -0.73
C ILE A 385 -15.19 12.02 -1.28
N PRO A 386 -14.83 12.51 -2.49
CA PRO A 386 -15.50 13.64 -3.09
C PRO A 386 -16.99 13.35 -3.34
N GLU A 387 -17.81 14.40 -3.23
CA GLU A 387 -19.28 14.33 -3.23
C GLU A 387 -19.87 13.79 -4.55
N ASP A 388 -19.09 13.74 -5.62
CA ASP A 388 -19.47 13.17 -6.92
C ASP A 388 -19.47 11.64 -6.95
N VAL A 389 -18.82 10.99 -5.98
CA VAL A 389 -18.93 9.54 -5.72
C VAL A 389 -20.07 9.24 -4.73
N SER A 390 -20.88 10.25 -4.37
CA SER A 390 -21.92 10.13 -3.35
C SER A 390 -22.92 9.02 -3.66
N ALA A 391 -23.17 8.23 -2.62
CA ALA A 391 -24.08 7.09 -2.57
C ALA A 391 -23.68 5.87 -3.42
N THR A 392 -22.41 5.44 -3.39
CA THR A 392 -22.20 3.99 -3.30
C THR A 392 -22.93 3.51 -2.05
N GLU A 393 -24.02 2.74 -2.24
CA GLU A 393 -24.91 2.24 -1.20
C GLU A 393 -24.10 1.76 0.01
N TYR A 394 -23.97 2.62 1.01
CA TYR A 394 -23.49 2.21 2.30
C TYR A 394 -24.61 1.39 2.90
N CYS A 395 -24.56 0.09 2.65
CA CYS A 395 -25.32 -0.86 3.42
C CYS A 395 -24.77 -0.78 4.84
N ALA A 396 -25.38 0.08 5.66
CA ALA A 396 -25.38 -0.03 7.11
C ALA A 396 -26.11 -1.32 7.52
N HIS A 397 -25.72 -2.46 6.95
CA HIS A 397 -26.18 -3.77 7.35
C HIS A 397 -25.37 -4.16 8.59
N HIS A 398 -25.63 -3.46 9.69
CA HIS A 398 -25.24 -3.85 11.04
C HIS A 398 -25.66 -5.32 11.29
N ARG A 399 -26.74 -5.78 10.63
CA ARG A 399 -27.20 -7.17 10.64
C ARG A 399 -26.34 -8.14 9.82
N LEU A 400 -25.78 -7.74 8.68
CA LEU A 400 -24.93 -8.62 7.86
C LEU A 400 -23.54 -8.76 8.48
N ILE A 401 -22.96 -7.65 8.96
CA ILE A 401 -21.69 -7.69 9.71
C ILE A 401 -21.88 -8.49 10.99
N ASN A 402 -22.92 -8.22 11.81
CA ASN A 402 -23.18 -9.05 12.99
C ASN A 402 -23.45 -10.52 12.63
N ALA A 403 -24.15 -10.82 11.53
CA ALA A 403 -24.36 -12.21 11.10
C ALA A 403 -23.05 -12.91 10.68
N LEU A 404 -22.15 -12.19 10.00
CA LEU A 404 -20.84 -12.72 9.62
C LEU A 404 -19.89 -12.84 10.82
N THR A 405 -19.87 -11.84 11.73
CA THR A 405 -19.03 -11.83 12.93
C THR A 405 -19.51 -12.86 13.96
N VAL A 406 -20.81 -13.00 14.17
CA VAL A 406 -21.38 -14.07 15.03
C VAL A 406 -21.13 -15.44 14.41
N GLY A 407 -21.22 -15.58 13.08
CA GLY A 407 -20.82 -16.81 12.39
C GLY A 407 -19.34 -17.19 12.60
N PHE A 408 -18.44 -16.21 12.52
CA PHE A 408 -17.00 -16.43 12.72
C PHE A 408 -16.61 -16.70 14.18
N THR A 409 -17.13 -15.94 15.14
CA THR A 409 -16.82 -16.13 16.58
C THR A 409 -17.37 -17.43 17.14
N THR A 410 -18.57 -17.86 16.69
CA THR A 410 -19.13 -19.17 17.07
C THR A 410 -18.32 -20.33 16.49
N THR A 411 -17.64 -20.12 15.35
CA THR A 411 -16.78 -21.15 14.73
C THR A 411 -15.42 -21.27 15.43
N ILE A 412 -14.88 -20.17 15.96
CA ILE A 412 -13.58 -20.17 16.67
C ILE A 412 -13.71 -20.64 18.13
N THR A 413 -14.88 -20.49 18.76
CA THR A 413 -15.12 -20.98 20.14
C THR A 413 -15.53 -22.45 20.22
N HIS A 414 -15.81 -23.09 19.08
CA HIS A 414 -16.13 -24.52 18.97
C HIS A 414 -15.02 -25.38 18.32
N THR A 415 -13.85 -24.80 18.07
CA THR A 415 -12.58 -25.48 17.78
C THR A 415 -11.62 -25.27 18.93
#